data_AF-A0A2G6L0I4-F1
#
_entry.id   AF-A0A2G6L0I4-F1
#
_cell.length_a   1.000
_cell.length_b   1.000
_cell.length_c   1.000
_cell.angle_alpha   90.00
_cell.angle_beta   90.00
_cell.angle_gamma   90.00
#
_symmetry.space_group_name_H-M   'P 1'
#
loop_
_entity.id
_entity.type
_entity.pdbx_description
1 polymer ?
#
loop_
_entity_poly.entity_id
_entity_poly.type
_entity_poly.pdbx_seq_one_letter_code
_entity_poly.pdbx_strand_id
1 'polypeptide(L)'
;MQTLDLRGVVVSAPGDDVDFVSRCFFPKLGINEDPVTGSAHCELAPYWAKQLNRNKLVGRQLSKRTGMIHCEVTGDKVILQGSAADYMFGEIIIDP
;
A
#
# COMPACT_ATOMS: atom_id res chain seq x y z
N MET A 1 -13.66 11.62 19.34
CA MET A 1 -12.93 10.66 18.50
C MET A 1 -12.51 9.51 19.38
N GLN A 2 -12.88 8.28 19.05
CA GLN A 2 -12.41 7.10 19.79
C GLN A 2 -10.91 6.90 19.55
N THR A 3 -10.17 6.55 20.60
CA THR A 3 -8.76 6.17 20.52
C THR A 3 -8.66 4.77 19.95
N LEU A 4 -8.12 4.64 18.73
CA LEU A 4 -7.81 3.34 18.14
C LEU A 4 -6.55 2.80 18.82
N ASP A 5 -6.49 1.51 19.13
CA ASP A 5 -5.40 0.85 19.89
C ASP A 5 -4.25 0.35 18.98
N LEU A 6 -4.53 0.14 17.69
CA LEU A 6 -3.54 -0.28 16.69
C LEU A 6 -2.65 0.85 16.13
N ARG A 7 -1.71 0.48 15.25
CA ARG A 7 -0.72 1.38 14.61
C ARG A 7 -1.32 2.46 13.71
N GLY A 8 -2.47 2.18 13.11
CA GLY A 8 -3.08 3.04 12.10
C GLY A 8 -4.36 2.44 11.52
N VAL A 9 -4.89 3.09 10.50
CA VAL A 9 -6.14 2.74 9.82
C VAL A 9 -5.88 2.62 8.33
N VAL A 10 -6.37 1.53 7.74
CA VAL A 10 -6.43 1.33 6.29
C VAL A 10 -7.91 1.37 5.90
N VAL A 11 -8.26 2.23 4.94
CA VAL A 11 -9.58 2.26 4.33
C VAL A 11 -9.47 1.76 2.89
N SER A 12 -10.45 0.99 2.42
CA SER A 12 -10.43 0.41 1.07
C SER A 12 -11.83 0.25 0.50
N ALA A 13 -11.92 0.25 -0.83
CA ALA A 13 -13.16 0.11 -1.61
C ALA A 13 -12.84 -0.52 -2.99
N PRO A 14 -13.85 -0.99 -3.74
CA PRO A 14 -13.65 -1.36 -5.15
C PRO A 14 -13.13 -0.15 -5.93
N GLY A 15 -12.25 -0.40 -6.91
CA GLY A 15 -11.80 0.66 -7.82
C GLY A 15 -12.73 0.78 -9.03
N ASP A 16 -12.71 1.96 -9.67
CA ASP A 16 -13.45 2.18 -10.92
C ASP A 16 -12.70 1.61 -12.14
N ASP A 17 -11.37 1.76 -12.15
CA ASP A 17 -10.44 1.41 -13.23
C ASP A 17 -9.34 0.43 -12.77
N VAL A 18 -9.38 0.04 -11.51
CA VAL A 18 -8.47 -0.89 -10.84
C VAL A 18 -9.30 -1.82 -9.96
N ASP A 19 -8.71 -2.90 -9.46
CA ASP A 19 -9.48 -3.89 -8.70
C ASP A 19 -9.90 -3.38 -7.33
N PHE A 20 -9.04 -2.61 -6.68
CA PHE A 20 -9.36 -1.94 -5.43
C PHE A 20 -8.54 -0.68 -5.22
N VAL A 21 -9.07 0.20 -4.38
CA VAL A 21 -8.40 1.42 -3.94
C VAL A 21 -8.18 1.40 -2.43
N SER A 22 -7.20 2.15 -1.94
CA SER A 22 -6.95 2.28 -0.50
C SER A 22 -6.40 3.64 -0.08
N ARG A 23 -6.48 3.96 1.22
CA ARG A 23 -5.72 5.02 1.89
C ARG A 23 -5.24 4.52 3.26
N CYS A 24 -4.05 4.92 3.67
CA CYS A 24 -3.39 4.42 4.88
C CYS A 24 -2.96 5.56 5.81
N PHE A 25 -3.44 5.56 7.06
CA PHE A 25 -3.22 6.62 8.04
C PHE A 25 -2.54 6.07 9.28
N PHE A 26 -1.41 6.67 9.71
CA PHE A 26 -0.62 6.19 10.85
C PHE A 26 -0.27 7.32 11.84
N PRO A 27 -1.26 8.10 12.34
CA PRO A 27 -1.00 9.31 13.12
C PRO A 27 -0.21 9.04 14.41
N LYS A 28 -0.33 7.84 15.01
CA LYS A 28 0.47 7.43 16.17
C LYS A 28 1.98 7.37 15.89
N LEU A 29 2.36 7.22 14.63
CA LEU A 29 3.76 7.17 14.19
C LEU A 29 4.23 8.54 13.66
N GLY A 30 3.44 9.61 13.84
CA GLY A 30 3.73 10.93 13.27
C GLY A 30 3.48 11.03 11.76
N ILE A 31 2.89 10.00 11.15
CA ILE A 31 2.58 9.95 9.72
C ILE A 31 1.06 10.10 9.55
N ASN A 32 0.61 11.31 9.20
CA ASN A 32 -0.82 11.55 9.01
C ASN A 32 -1.41 10.63 7.93
N GLU A 33 -0.75 10.53 6.78
CA GLU A 33 -1.10 9.64 5.68
C GLU A 33 0.18 9.19 4.97
N ASP A 34 0.34 7.89 4.78
CA ASP A 34 1.46 7.31 4.04
C ASP A 34 1.10 7.30 2.54
N PRO A 35 1.98 7.81 1.64
CA PRO A 35 1.68 7.86 0.21
C PRO A 35 1.32 6.52 -0.43
N VAL A 36 2.09 5.48 -0.12
CA VAL A 36 1.96 4.12 -0.70
C VAL A 36 2.47 3.12 0.32
N THR A 37 1.62 2.21 0.78
CA THR A 37 1.95 1.30 1.89
C THR A 37 1.93 -0.15 1.43
N GLY A 38 3.11 -0.68 1.07
CA GLY A 38 3.24 -2.08 0.63
C GLY A 38 2.73 -3.08 1.67
N SER A 39 3.06 -2.89 2.96
CA SER A 39 2.59 -3.80 4.03
C SER A 39 1.07 -3.86 4.18
N ALA A 40 0.34 -2.80 3.82
CA ALA A 40 -1.13 -2.84 3.82
C ALA A 40 -1.66 -3.74 2.70
N HIS A 41 -0.96 -3.83 1.56
CA HIS A 41 -1.37 -4.66 0.43
C HIS A 41 -1.18 -6.16 0.71
N CYS A 42 -0.34 -6.54 1.67
CA CYS A 42 -0.27 -7.92 2.16
C CYS A 42 -1.59 -8.39 2.81
N GLU A 43 -2.38 -7.46 3.36
CA GLU A 43 -3.70 -7.75 3.96
C GLU A 43 -4.84 -7.50 2.96
N LEU A 44 -4.75 -6.41 2.18
CA LEU A 44 -5.79 -6.03 1.23
C LEU A 44 -5.88 -6.99 0.04
N ALA A 45 -4.75 -7.47 -0.49
CA ALA A 45 -4.78 -8.33 -1.67
C ALA A 45 -5.49 -9.68 -1.42
N PRO A 46 -5.24 -10.42 -0.33
CA PRO A 46 -6.01 -11.63 -0.01
C PRO A 46 -7.50 -11.34 0.22
N TYR A 47 -7.84 -10.22 0.87
CA TYR A 47 -9.23 -9.80 1.06
C TYR A 47 -9.94 -9.58 -0.28
N TRP A 48 -9.38 -8.75 -1.15
CA TRP A 48 -9.97 -8.43 -2.45
C TRP A 48 -9.91 -9.61 -3.43
N ALA A 49 -8.90 -10.47 -3.35
CA ALA A 49 -8.82 -11.69 -4.15
C ALA A 49 -10.00 -12.60 -3.89
N LYS A 50 -10.39 -12.72 -2.61
CA LYS A 50 -11.58 -13.47 -2.19
C LYS A 50 -12.88 -12.80 -2.67
N GLN A 51 -12.99 -11.48 -2.56
CA GLN A 51 -14.18 -10.75 -3.01
C GLN A 51 -14.39 -10.83 -4.53
N LEU A 52 -13.30 -10.78 -5.31
CA LEU A 52 -13.31 -10.69 -6.77
C LEU A 52 -13.06 -12.04 -7.47
N ASN A 53 -12.83 -13.11 -6.71
CA ASN A 53 -12.53 -14.46 -7.19
C ASN A 53 -11.35 -14.51 -8.20
N ARG A 54 -10.23 -13.86 -7.86
CA ARG A 54 -9.01 -13.83 -8.70
C ARG A 54 -7.78 -13.53 -7.86
N ASN A 55 -6.63 -14.08 -8.24
CA ASN A 55 -5.40 -13.98 -7.44
C ASN A 55 -4.44 -12.88 -7.91
N LYS A 56 -4.59 -12.38 -9.14
CA LYS A 56 -3.82 -11.24 -9.67
C LYS A 56 -4.67 -10.00 -9.62
N LEU A 57 -4.20 -8.97 -8.92
CA LEU A 57 -4.94 -7.74 -8.63
C LEU A 57 -4.05 -6.54 -8.86
N VAL A 58 -4.68 -5.40 -9.12
CA VAL A 58 -4.06 -4.09 -9.21
C VAL A 58 -4.74 -3.21 -8.16
N GLY A 59 -3.97 -2.81 -7.16
CA GLY A 59 -4.38 -1.87 -6.12
C GLY A 59 -3.88 -0.46 -6.41
N ARG A 60 -4.69 0.56 -6.15
CA ARG A 60 -4.28 1.96 -6.20
C ARG A 60 -4.44 2.65 -4.85
N GLN A 61 -3.35 3.15 -4.27
CA GLN A 61 -3.43 3.95 -3.04
C GLN A 61 -3.69 5.42 -3.39
N LEU A 62 -4.86 5.94 -2.99
CA LEU A 62 -5.37 7.27 -3.34
C LEU A 62 -4.90 8.36 -2.36
N SER A 63 -3.60 8.36 -2.03
CA SER A 63 -2.98 9.49 -1.33
C SER A 63 -2.78 10.67 -2.28
N LYS A 64 -2.33 11.82 -1.77
CA LYS A 64 -2.00 12.98 -2.62
C LYS A 64 -0.96 12.67 -3.72
N ARG A 65 -0.02 11.77 -3.45
CA ARG A 65 1.03 11.38 -4.42
C ARG A 65 0.63 10.18 -5.28
N THR A 66 -0.36 9.41 -4.83
CA THR A 66 -0.85 8.17 -5.44
C THR A 66 0.23 7.07 -5.52
N GLY A 67 -0.20 5.82 -5.68
CA GLY A 67 0.67 4.75 -6.12
C GLY A 67 -0.10 3.53 -6.61
N MET A 68 0.48 2.85 -7.59
CA MET A 68 -0.05 1.62 -8.18
C MET A 68 0.77 0.44 -7.67
N ILE A 69 0.09 -0.61 -7.20
CA ILE A 69 0.73 -1.85 -6.73
C ILE A 69 0.05 -3.03 -7.41
N HIS A 70 0.81 -3.79 -8.18
CA HIS A 70 0.39 -5.10 -8.67
C HIS A 70 0.59 -6.13 -7.57
N CYS A 71 -0.46 -6.90 -7.29
CA CYS A 71 -0.48 -7.91 -6.25
C CYS A 71 -0.77 -9.27 -6.86
N GLU A 72 0.01 -10.29 -6.48
CA GLU A 72 -0.30 -11.68 -6.78
C GLU A 72 -0.36 -12.50 -5.49
N VAL A 73 -1.53 -13.07 -5.20
CA VAL A 73 -1.76 -13.93 -4.03
C VAL A 73 -1.35 -15.37 -4.40
N THR A 74 -0.30 -15.86 -3.76
CA THR A 74 0.28 -17.20 -4.00
C THR A 74 0.27 -18.01 -2.69
N GLY A 75 -0.83 -18.72 -2.43
CA GLY A 75 -0.98 -19.49 -1.20
C GLY A 75 -0.98 -18.59 0.04
N ASP A 76 0.06 -18.69 0.87
CA ASP A 76 0.27 -17.93 2.10
C ASP A 76 1.06 -16.62 1.89
N LYS A 77 1.43 -16.30 0.64
CA LYS A 77 2.24 -15.12 0.29
C LYS A 77 1.51 -14.18 -0.65
N VAL A 78 1.94 -12.91 -0.62
CA VAL A 78 1.55 -11.88 -1.58
C VAL A 78 2.82 -11.32 -2.22
N ILE A 79 2.92 -11.43 -3.54
CA ILE A 79 3.96 -10.78 -4.32
C ILE A 79 3.48 -9.38 -4.65
N LEU A 80 4.26 -8.36 -4.30
CA LEU A 80 3.98 -6.96 -4.59
C LEU A 80 4.98 -6.45 -5.63
N GLN A 81 4.48 -5.77 -6.67
CA GLN A 81 5.29 -5.16 -7.72
C GLN A 81 4.83 -3.73 -7.96
N GLY A 82 5.79 -2.84 -8.17
CA GLY A 82 5.56 -1.44 -8.48
C GLY A 82 6.75 -0.85 -9.22
N SER A 83 6.54 0.31 -9.83
CA SER A 83 7.62 1.05 -10.50
C SER A 83 8.39 1.91 -9.51
N ALA A 84 9.67 2.11 -9.78
CA ALA A 84 10.53 3.07 -9.06
C ALA A 84 11.03 4.12 -10.05
N ALA A 85 11.32 5.32 -9.53
CA ALA A 85 11.95 6.39 -10.28
C ALA A 85 12.98 7.08 -9.40
N ASP A 86 14.19 7.25 -9.93
CA ASP A 86 15.27 7.93 -9.21
C ASP A 86 14.96 9.41 -9.10
N TYR A 87 15.02 9.95 -7.87
CA TYR A 87 14.86 11.39 -7.63
C TYR A 87 16.21 12.12 -7.71
N MET A 88 17.27 11.51 -7.20
CA MET A 88 18.60 12.09 -7.10
C MET A 88 19.65 10.98 -7.10
N PHE A 89 20.82 11.28 -7.66
CA PHE A 89 22.02 10.45 -7.62
C PHE A 89 23.16 11.29 -7.01
N GLY A 90 23.95 10.68 -6.12
CA GLY A 90 25.06 11.36 -5.44
C GLY A 90 25.89 10.40 -4.60
N GLU A 91 26.92 10.96 -3.96
CA GLU A 91 27.87 10.22 -3.13
C GLU A 91 27.76 10.67 -1.67
N ILE A 92 27.77 9.72 -0.74
CA ILE A 92 27.83 10.00 0.70
C ILE A 92 29.28 9.80 1.14
N ILE A 93 29.92 10.87 1.59
CA ILE A 93 31.27 10.84 2.18
C ILE A 93 31.11 10.64 3.69
N ILE A 94 31.78 9.63 4.25
CA ILE A 94 31.80 9.36 5.68
C ILE A 94 33.21 9.68 6.20
N ASP A 95 33.32 10.74 7.00
CA ASP A 95 34.57 11.07 7.70
C ASP A 95 34.77 10.14 8.92
N PRO A 96 36.02 9.82 9.27
CA PRO A 96 36.36 8.92 10.38
C PRO A 96 36.02 9.46 11.77
#